data_AF-A0A6J7S701-F1
#
_entry.id   AF-A0A6J7S701-F1
#
_cell.length_a   1.000
_cell.length_b   1.000
_cell.length_c   1.000
_cell.angle_alpha   90.00
_cell.angle_beta   90.00
_cell.angle_gamma   90.00
#
_symmetry.space_group_name_H-M   'P 1'
#
loop_
_entity.id
_entity.type
_entity.pdbx_description
1 polymer ?
#
loop_
_entity_poly.entity_id
_entity_poly.type
_entity_poly.pdbx_seq_one_letter_code
_entity_poly.pdbx_strand_id
1 'polypeptide(L)'
;MFVMYRKQGAALVRALCQLAIDRNVDLYEEVRPPTLVRTATMIATGHLPKFSEEAYAVERDDLWAIPTAEVPLTSLGQDEIVAEADLPLRFCAHTSCFRREAGSAGKDTRGLLRVHEFDKVEILAYSTPAQAADLHAEILLRAESLIAELGLAYRVLDLCAGDIGNSAARTFDIEVYSPGVDQWLEVSSVSWFGEYQARRANLRYKPEGGKGTEVLHTLNGSALAVPRVWAAIVETYRQPDGSIKIPELLLPYMRGATAISAGV
;
A
#
# COMPACT_ATOMS: atom_id res chain seq x y z
N MET A 1 1.47 -9.04 -16.48
CA MET A 1 2.01 -8.09 -17.48
C MET A 1 3.02 -7.15 -16.82
N PHE A 2 4.08 -6.74 -17.52
CA PHE A 2 4.99 -5.65 -17.11
C PHE A 2 4.73 -4.44 -18.01
N VAL A 3 4.66 -3.23 -17.42
CA VAL A 3 4.24 -2.02 -18.14
C VAL A 3 5.34 -0.98 -18.13
N MET A 4 5.54 -0.32 -19.28
CA MET A 4 6.47 0.80 -19.40
C MET A 4 5.68 2.09 -19.53
N TYR A 5 5.80 2.96 -18.53
CA TYR A 5 5.28 4.32 -18.60
C TYR A 5 6.25 5.21 -19.38
N ARG A 6 5.72 6.12 -20.21
CA ARG A 6 6.53 7.05 -21.00
C ARG A 6 6.06 8.48 -20.81
N LYS A 7 6.98 9.43 -20.97
CA LYS A 7 6.72 10.88 -21.01
C LYS A 7 5.82 11.33 -19.84
N GLN A 8 4.70 12.00 -20.15
CA GLN A 8 3.77 12.52 -19.15
C GLN A 8 3.04 11.40 -18.38
N GLY A 9 2.86 10.21 -18.96
CA GLY A 9 2.34 9.04 -18.24
C GLY A 9 3.29 8.59 -17.13
N ALA A 10 4.60 8.58 -17.39
CA ALA A 10 5.63 8.32 -16.37
C ALA A 10 5.73 9.47 -15.35
N ALA A 11 5.53 10.71 -15.79
CA ALA A 11 5.47 11.84 -14.87
C ALA A 11 4.30 11.72 -13.90
N LEU A 12 3.14 11.25 -14.35
CA LEU A 12 1.97 11.01 -13.52
C LEU A 12 2.20 9.91 -12.47
N VAL A 13 2.86 8.80 -12.84
CA VAL A 13 3.26 7.75 -11.87
C VAL A 13 4.12 8.35 -10.75
N ARG A 14 5.20 9.06 -11.11
CA ARG A 14 6.06 9.72 -10.12
C ARG A 14 5.30 10.75 -9.29
N ALA A 15 4.40 11.54 -9.91
CA ALA A 15 3.60 12.54 -9.21
C ALA A 15 2.68 11.91 -8.16
N LEU A 16 2.06 10.77 -8.47
CA LEU A 16 1.22 10.04 -7.53
C LEU A 16 2.03 9.51 -6.34
N CYS A 17 3.22 8.93 -6.57
CA CYS A 17 4.08 8.48 -5.47
C CYS A 17 4.50 9.65 -4.56
N GLN A 18 4.89 10.78 -5.15
CA GLN A 18 5.36 11.95 -4.39
C GLN A 18 4.22 12.60 -3.60
N LEU A 19 3.05 12.79 -4.23
CA LEU A 19 1.86 13.28 -3.54
C LEU A 19 1.48 12.37 -2.36
N ALA A 20 1.53 11.05 -2.55
CA ALA A 20 1.23 10.09 -1.50
C ALA A 20 2.22 10.16 -0.33
N ILE A 21 3.52 10.29 -0.60
CA ILE A 21 4.53 10.48 0.45
C ILE A 21 4.26 11.79 1.20
N ASP A 22 4.16 12.92 0.48
CA ASP A 22 3.98 14.25 1.07
C ASP A 22 2.72 14.34 1.95
N ARG A 23 1.71 13.51 1.67
CA ARG A 23 0.46 13.41 2.44
C ARG A 23 0.56 12.62 3.74
N ASN A 24 1.67 11.93 3.98
CA ASN A 24 1.83 11.07 5.15
C ASN A 24 3.06 11.45 6.00
N VAL A 25 4.08 12.06 5.41
CA VAL A 25 5.32 12.42 6.12
C VAL A 25 5.16 13.55 7.16
N ASP A 26 3.97 14.11 7.31
CA ASP A 26 3.62 14.99 8.43
C ASP A 26 3.54 14.24 9.76
N LEU A 27 3.15 12.96 9.75
CA LEU A 27 3.05 12.10 10.94
C LEU A 27 3.83 10.79 10.85
N TYR A 28 4.18 10.33 9.64
CA TYR A 28 4.86 9.05 9.41
C TYR A 28 6.34 9.28 9.07
N GLU A 29 7.22 8.49 9.68
CA GLU A 29 8.63 8.46 9.30
C GLU A 29 8.78 7.94 7.86
N GLU A 30 9.41 8.72 6.99
CA GLU A 30 9.72 8.26 5.64
C GLU A 30 10.87 7.25 5.66
N VAL A 31 10.61 6.03 5.18
CA VAL A 31 11.56 4.93 5.13
C VAL A 31 11.76 4.47 3.70
N ARG A 32 13.00 4.23 3.30
CA ARG A 32 13.36 3.55 2.04
C ARG A 32 13.81 2.12 2.34
N PRO A 33 12.92 1.11 2.31
CA PRO A 33 13.29 -0.28 2.59
C PRO A 33 13.95 -0.97 1.38
N PRO A 34 14.62 -2.11 1.58
CA PRO A 34 15.03 -2.99 0.48
C PRO A 34 13.82 -3.65 -0.19
N THR A 35 13.91 -3.89 -1.50
CA THR A 35 12.88 -4.59 -2.29
C THR A 35 13.10 -6.09 -2.42
N LEU A 36 14.27 -6.58 -1.96
CA LEU A 36 14.59 -8.00 -1.81
C LEU A 36 14.80 -8.28 -0.33
N VAL A 37 14.13 -9.30 0.20
CA VAL A 37 14.16 -9.64 1.63
C VAL A 37 14.40 -11.14 1.84
N ARG A 38 14.87 -11.52 3.02
CA ARG A 38 15.07 -12.93 3.37
C ARG A 38 13.74 -13.63 3.66
N THR A 39 13.75 -14.96 3.61
CA THR A 39 12.62 -15.81 3.99
C THR A 39 12.00 -15.44 5.34
N ALA A 40 12.82 -15.14 6.36
CA ALA A 40 12.33 -14.75 7.69
C ALA A 40 11.40 -13.51 7.67
N THR A 41 11.74 -12.50 6.87
CA THR A 41 10.95 -11.26 6.72
C THR A 41 9.59 -11.54 6.07
N MET A 42 9.53 -12.46 5.11
CA MET A 42 8.27 -12.89 4.49
C MET A 42 7.40 -13.74 5.44
N ILE A 43 8.03 -14.50 6.33
CA ILE A 43 7.33 -15.29 7.38
C ILE A 43 6.72 -14.36 8.43
N ALA A 44 7.42 -13.29 8.81
CA ALA A 44 7.00 -12.32 9.82
C ALA A 44 5.62 -11.71 9.52
N THR A 45 5.33 -11.41 8.25
CA THR A 45 4.04 -10.85 7.82
C THR A 45 2.99 -11.91 7.46
N GLY A 46 3.37 -13.20 7.48
CA GLY A 46 2.48 -14.31 7.12
C GLY A 46 2.35 -14.56 5.62
N HIS A 47 3.16 -13.91 4.78
CA HIS A 47 3.22 -14.23 3.36
C HIS A 47 3.72 -15.66 3.18
N LEU A 48 4.85 -16.02 3.78
CA LEU A 48 5.32 -17.41 3.75
C LEU A 48 4.79 -18.24 4.93
N PRO A 49 4.49 -19.55 4.70
CA PRO A 49 4.73 -20.31 3.46
C PRO A 49 3.60 -20.21 2.40
N LYS A 50 2.43 -19.64 2.73
CA LYS A 50 1.20 -19.74 1.92
C LYS A 50 1.28 -19.03 0.56
N PHE A 51 2.00 -17.92 0.47
CA PHE A 51 2.16 -17.10 -0.74
C PHE A 51 3.41 -17.46 -1.57
N SER A 52 4.04 -18.62 -1.36
CA SER A 52 5.26 -19.00 -2.11
C SER A 52 5.03 -19.02 -3.63
N GLU A 53 3.85 -19.47 -4.07
CA GLU A 53 3.49 -19.50 -5.49
C GLU A 53 3.14 -18.12 -6.06
N GLU A 54 2.79 -17.16 -5.21
CA GLU A 54 2.40 -15.80 -5.60
C GLU A 54 3.57 -14.80 -5.52
N ALA A 55 4.70 -15.19 -4.92
CA ALA A 55 5.88 -14.35 -4.73
C ALA A 55 7.00 -14.70 -5.73
N TYR A 56 7.77 -13.69 -6.14
CA TYR A 56 9.00 -13.91 -6.91
C TYR A 56 10.16 -14.24 -5.95
N ALA A 57 10.89 -15.31 -6.24
CA ALA A 57 12.05 -15.75 -5.49
C ALA A 57 13.34 -15.63 -6.32
N VAL A 58 14.44 -15.28 -5.64
CA VAL A 58 15.81 -15.37 -6.13
C VAL A 58 16.47 -16.56 -5.41
N GLU A 59 16.24 -17.75 -5.95
CA GLU A 59 16.51 -19.03 -5.26
C GLU A 59 17.96 -19.19 -4.81
N ARG A 60 18.92 -18.72 -5.61
CA ARG A 60 20.35 -18.86 -5.33
C ARG A 60 20.76 -18.18 -4.01
N ASP A 61 20.05 -17.11 -3.64
CA ASP A 61 20.45 -16.22 -2.54
C ASP A 61 19.46 -16.25 -1.35
N ASP A 62 18.42 -17.10 -1.40
CA ASP A 62 17.32 -17.14 -0.43
C ASP A 62 16.66 -15.76 -0.22
N LEU A 63 16.42 -15.06 -1.33
CA LEU A 63 15.77 -13.75 -1.34
C LEU A 63 14.42 -13.80 -2.05
N TRP A 64 13.54 -12.91 -1.62
CA TRP A 64 12.19 -12.75 -2.16
C TRP A 64 11.97 -11.29 -2.55
N ALA A 65 11.38 -11.06 -3.71
CA ALA A 65 10.92 -9.72 -4.08
C ALA A 65 9.64 -9.40 -3.29
N ILE A 66 9.61 -8.23 -2.66
CA ILE A 66 8.51 -7.87 -1.75
C ILE A 66 7.20 -7.64 -2.54
N PRO A 67 6.07 -8.18 -2.09
CA PRO A 67 4.75 -7.87 -2.66
C PRO A 67 4.15 -6.56 -2.16
N THR A 68 4.78 -5.94 -1.15
CA THR A 68 4.39 -4.71 -0.47
C THR A 68 5.51 -4.24 0.48
N ALA A 69 5.65 -2.94 0.70
CA ALA A 69 6.55 -2.39 1.72
C ALA A 69 6.16 -2.80 3.15
N GLU A 70 4.93 -3.25 3.38
CA GLU A 70 4.49 -3.87 4.65
C GLU A 70 5.48 -4.95 5.13
N VAL A 71 6.01 -5.76 4.22
CA VAL A 71 6.95 -6.85 4.56
C VAL A 71 8.20 -6.35 5.29
N PRO A 72 9.03 -5.48 4.68
CA PRO A 72 10.19 -4.94 5.37
C PRO A 72 9.83 -3.96 6.48
N LEU A 73 8.75 -3.18 6.37
CA LEU A 73 8.35 -2.24 7.42
C LEU A 73 7.89 -2.94 8.70
N THR A 74 7.16 -4.05 8.60
CA THR A 74 6.83 -4.88 9.77
C THR A 74 8.08 -5.48 10.40
N SER A 75 9.09 -5.83 9.61
CA SER A 75 10.33 -6.42 10.14
C SER A 75 11.37 -5.39 10.57
N LEU A 76 11.07 -4.08 10.48
CA LEU A 76 12.00 -3.02 10.89
C LEU A 76 12.34 -3.11 12.38
N GLY A 77 11.34 -3.44 13.22
CA GLY A 77 11.55 -3.70 14.65
C GLY A 77 11.80 -5.16 15.01
N GLN A 78 12.04 -6.07 14.05
CA GLN A 78 12.05 -7.51 14.32
C GLN A 78 12.99 -7.86 15.49
N ASP A 79 12.50 -8.68 16.43
CA ASP A 79 13.20 -9.09 17.65
C ASP A 79 13.46 -7.95 18.69
N GLU A 80 12.89 -6.76 18.48
CA GLU A 80 13.00 -5.62 19.40
C GLU A 80 11.91 -5.59 20.49
N ILE A 81 12.23 -4.89 21.58
CA ILE A 81 11.28 -4.52 22.64
C ILE A 81 11.19 -2.98 22.67
N VAL A 82 10.08 -2.45 22.14
CA VAL A 82 9.80 -1.01 22.07
C VAL A 82 9.36 -0.48 23.45
N ALA A 83 9.73 0.76 23.80
CA ALA A 83 9.18 1.40 24.99
C ALA A 83 7.74 1.85 24.71
N GLU A 84 6.80 1.66 25.66
CA GLU A 84 5.41 2.09 25.47
C GLU A 84 5.29 3.59 25.13
N ALA A 85 6.17 4.43 25.69
CA ALA A 85 6.20 5.87 25.43
C ALA A 85 6.56 6.24 23.98
N ASP A 86 7.18 5.33 23.22
CA ASP A 86 7.52 5.55 21.82
C ASP A 86 6.36 5.13 20.88
N LEU A 87 5.31 4.49 21.41
CA LEU A 87 4.17 4.02 20.63
C LEU A 87 3.04 5.08 20.55
N PRO A 88 2.41 5.26 19.38
CA PRO A 88 2.58 4.43 18.19
C PRO A 88 3.72 4.91 17.28
N LEU A 89 4.48 3.94 16.76
CA LEU A 89 5.48 4.17 15.71
C LEU A 89 4.79 4.12 14.34
N ARG A 90 5.14 5.05 13.45
CA ARG A 90 4.48 5.26 12.15
C ARG A 90 5.52 5.35 11.04
N PHE A 91 5.38 4.54 10.00
CA PHE A 91 6.31 4.48 8.87
C PHE A 91 5.58 4.63 7.53
N CYS A 92 6.17 5.38 6.61
CA CYS A 92 5.69 5.57 5.24
C CYS A 92 6.79 5.17 4.26
N ALA A 93 6.48 4.38 3.23
CA ALA A 93 7.46 3.97 2.23
C ALA A 93 6.86 3.87 0.83
N HIS A 94 7.57 4.40 -0.17
CA HIS A 94 7.34 4.08 -1.58
C HIS A 94 8.25 2.93 -2.00
N THR A 95 7.66 1.88 -2.59
CA THR A 95 8.41 0.75 -3.15
C THR A 95 7.78 0.24 -4.45
N SER A 96 8.63 -0.28 -5.34
CA SER A 96 8.19 -1.24 -6.36
C SER A 96 7.80 -2.56 -5.68
N CYS A 97 6.59 -3.03 -5.96
CA CYS A 97 5.96 -4.22 -5.40
C CYS A 97 5.83 -5.29 -6.48
N PHE A 98 6.09 -6.55 -6.12
CA PHE A 98 6.16 -7.66 -7.06
C PHE A 98 5.19 -8.78 -6.69
N ARG A 99 4.30 -9.16 -7.63
CA ARG A 99 3.35 -10.26 -7.46
C ARG A 99 3.31 -11.13 -8.72
N ARG A 100 3.36 -12.45 -8.56
CA ARG A 100 3.30 -13.39 -9.70
C ARG A 100 1.92 -13.42 -10.33
N GLU A 101 0.87 -13.06 -9.58
CA GLU A 101 -0.52 -13.10 -10.05
C GLU A 101 -0.88 -14.48 -10.62
N ALA A 102 -0.40 -15.53 -9.93
CA ALA A 102 -0.63 -16.90 -10.35
C ALA A 102 -2.14 -17.21 -10.22
N GLY A 103 -2.66 -18.06 -11.12
CA GLY A 103 -4.09 -18.35 -11.19
C GLY A 103 -4.97 -17.24 -11.78
N SER A 104 -4.42 -16.04 -12.08
CA SER A 104 -5.17 -14.94 -12.71
C SER A 104 -5.09 -14.91 -14.24
N ALA A 105 -4.72 -16.03 -14.87
CA ALA A 105 -4.51 -16.11 -16.32
C ALA A 105 -5.76 -15.65 -17.09
N GLY A 106 -5.64 -14.54 -17.83
CA GLY A 106 -6.71 -13.98 -18.66
C GLY A 106 -7.68 -13.05 -17.94
N LYS A 107 -7.67 -12.97 -16.60
CA LYS A 107 -8.55 -12.07 -15.83
C LYS A 107 -7.86 -10.71 -15.59
N ASP A 108 -8.52 -9.62 -15.97
CA ASP A 108 -8.07 -8.23 -15.74
C ASP A 108 -6.66 -7.92 -16.28
N THR A 109 -6.20 -8.67 -17.30
CA THR A 109 -4.84 -8.57 -17.85
C THR A 109 -4.64 -7.42 -18.83
N ARG A 110 -5.72 -6.73 -19.22
CA ARG A 110 -5.68 -5.58 -20.14
C ARG A 110 -5.47 -4.29 -19.36
N GLY A 111 -4.43 -3.53 -19.71
CA GLY A 111 -4.15 -2.23 -19.10
C GLY A 111 -3.39 -2.34 -17.78
N LEU A 112 -3.85 -1.61 -16.76
CA LEU A 112 -3.16 -1.46 -15.46
C LEU A 112 -3.90 -2.12 -14.29
N LEU A 113 -4.94 -2.91 -14.55
CA LEU A 113 -5.79 -3.47 -13.50
C LEU A 113 -5.07 -4.55 -12.67
N ARG A 114 -4.21 -5.34 -13.33
CA ARG A 114 -3.40 -6.40 -12.74
C ARG A 114 -2.03 -6.50 -13.45
N VAL A 115 -0.97 -6.21 -12.72
CA VAL A 115 0.41 -6.16 -13.22
C VAL A 115 1.36 -6.87 -12.26
N HIS A 116 2.52 -7.35 -12.75
CA HIS A 116 3.48 -8.07 -11.91
C HIS A 116 4.35 -7.15 -11.07
N GLU A 117 4.59 -5.94 -11.56
CA GLU A 117 5.37 -4.91 -10.90
C GLU A 117 4.54 -3.63 -10.86
N PHE A 118 4.45 -3.02 -9.68
CA PHE A 118 3.75 -1.77 -9.49
C PHE A 118 4.32 -0.92 -8.36
N ASP A 119 4.17 0.39 -8.48
CA ASP A 119 4.47 1.30 -7.39
C ASP A 119 3.33 1.35 -6.37
N LYS A 120 3.71 1.37 -5.10
CA LYS A 120 2.79 1.59 -3.99
C LYS A 120 3.46 2.46 -2.93
N VAL A 121 2.70 3.38 -2.36
CA VAL A 121 3.05 4.02 -1.10
C VAL A 121 2.29 3.32 0.01
N GLU A 122 3.02 2.76 0.95
CA GLU A 122 2.51 2.06 2.13
C GLU A 122 2.65 2.97 3.34
N ILE A 123 1.63 2.99 4.19
CA ILE A 123 1.74 3.44 5.58
C ILE A 123 1.57 2.25 6.50
N LEU A 124 2.41 2.17 7.52
CA LEU A 124 2.44 1.09 8.49
C LEU A 124 2.60 1.66 9.89
N ALA A 125 1.99 1.01 10.89
CA ALA A 125 2.16 1.41 12.27
C ALA A 125 2.28 0.24 13.24
N TYR A 126 3.04 0.49 14.30
CA TYR A 126 3.07 -0.34 15.51
C TYR A 126 2.30 0.39 16.60
N SER A 127 1.47 -0.33 17.35
CA SER A 127 0.66 0.29 18.41
C SER A 127 0.50 -0.63 19.61
N THR A 128 0.11 -0.05 20.75
CA THR A 128 -0.50 -0.86 21.82
C THR A 128 -1.89 -1.36 21.36
N PRO A 129 -2.46 -2.38 22.03
CA PRO A 129 -3.82 -2.81 21.73
C PRO A 129 -4.87 -1.71 21.90
N ALA A 130 -4.68 -0.82 22.88
CA ALA A 130 -5.61 0.29 23.17
C ALA A 130 -5.61 1.37 22.08
N GLN A 131 -4.47 1.59 21.42
CA GLN A 131 -4.32 2.58 20.34
C GLN A 131 -4.82 2.08 18.98
N ALA A 132 -4.98 0.76 18.80
CA ALA A 132 -5.15 0.16 17.48
C ALA A 132 -6.43 0.62 16.75
N ALA A 133 -7.55 0.80 17.47
CA ALA A 133 -8.82 1.20 16.84
C ALA A 133 -8.74 2.62 16.25
N ASP A 134 -8.20 3.58 17.02
CA ASP A 134 -8.03 4.96 16.57
C ASP A 134 -7.03 5.04 15.42
N LEU A 135 -5.96 4.25 15.47
CA LEU A 135 -4.95 4.21 14.42
C LEU A 135 -5.47 3.56 13.13
N HIS A 136 -6.36 2.56 13.22
CA HIS A 136 -7.02 1.98 12.04
C HIS A 136 -7.89 3.00 11.33
N ALA A 137 -8.64 3.81 12.10
CA ALA A 137 -9.43 4.91 11.57
C ALA A 137 -8.56 6.05 10.98
N GLU A 138 -7.43 6.38 11.61
CA GLU A 138 -6.46 7.38 11.11
C GLU A 138 -5.90 6.96 9.73
N ILE A 139 -5.45 5.71 9.60
CA ILE A 139 -4.91 5.16 8.35
C ILE A 139 -5.99 5.16 7.26
N LEU A 140 -7.22 4.74 7.58
CA LEU A 140 -8.33 4.74 6.64
C LEU A 140 -8.63 6.17 6.14
N LEU A 141 -8.75 7.13 7.04
CA LEU A 141 -9.03 8.52 6.71
C LEU A 141 -7.95 9.13 5.82
N ARG A 142 -6.67 8.84 6.06
CA ARG A 142 -5.56 9.31 5.22
C ARG A 142 -5.64 8.75 3.80
N ALA A 143 -5.90 7.46 3.66
CA ALA A 143 -6.07 6.84 2.34
C ALA A 143 -7.33 7.38 1.61
N GLU A 144 -8.45 7.51 2.31
CA GLU A 144 -9.72 7.97 1.77
C GLU A 144 -9.68 9.44 1.34
N SER A 145 -9.17 10.32 2.20
CA SER A 145 -9.08 11.76 1.91
C SER A 145 -8.27 12.05 0.65
N LEU A 146 -7.17 11.32 0.42
CA LEU A 146 -6.40 11.48 -0.81
C LEU A 146 -7.23 11.13 -2.06
N ILE A 147 -8.00 10.05 -2.02
CA ILE A 147 -8.88 9.66 -3.14
C ILE A 147 -10.01 10.69 -3.35
N ALA A 148 -10.61 11.18 -2.27
CA ALA A 148 -11.65 12.20 -2.31
C ALA A 148 -11.13 13.52 -2.90
N GLU A 149 -9.95 13.97 -2.47
CA GLU A 149 -9.32 15.22 -2.94
C GLU A 149 -8.80 15.11 -4.39
N LEU A 150 -8.46 13.91 -4.85
CA LEU A 150 -8.22 13.64 -6.27
C LEU A 150 -9.50 13.71 -7.12
N GLY A 151 -10.67 13.92 -6.51
CA GLY A 151 -11.95 14.09 -7.20
C GLY A 151 -12.46 12.81 -7.86
N LEU A 152 -12.08 11.65 -7.31
CA LEU A 152 -12.49 10.34 -7.84
C LEU A 152 -13.74 9.85 -7.12
N ALA A 153 -14.68 9.25 -7.85
CA ALA A 153 -15.82 8.58 -7.23
C ALA A 153 -15.34 7.29 -6.57
N TYR A 154 -15.62 7.12 -5.27
CA TYR A 154 -15.15 5.97 -4.51
C TYR A 154 -16.22 5.41 -3.56
N ARG A 155 -15.98 4.21 -3.04
CA ARG A 155 -16.71 3.58 -1.94
C ARG A 155 -15.73 2.92 -0.97
N VAL A 156 -16.14 2.79 0.28
CA VAL A 156 -15.41 2.07 1.32
C VAL A 156 -16.18 0.81 1.68
N LEU A 157 -15.50 -0.33 1.68
CA LEU A 157 -16.06 -1.64 2.02
C LEU A 157 -15.45 -2.14 3.33
N ASP A 158 -16.29 -2.57 4.26
CA ASP A 158 -15.86 -3.37 5.42
C ASP A 158 -15.91 -4.84 5.00
N LEU A 159 -14.74 -5.48 4.86
CA LEU A 159 -14.65 -6.80 4.26
C LEU A 159 -15.26 -7.86 5.17
N CYS A 160 -15.98 -8.81 4.58
CA CYS A 160 -16.53 -9.93 5.33
C CYS A 160 -15.45 -10.99 5.64
N ALA A 161 -15.71 -11.86 6.61
CA ALA A 161 -14.76 -12.87 7.04
C ALA A 161 -14.27 -13.83 5.92
N GLY A 162 -15.06 -13.99 4.85
CA GLY A 162 -14.69 -14.82 3.70
C GLY A 162 -13.71 -14.15 2.73
N ASP A 163 -13.51 -12.83 2.85
CA ASP A 163 -12.73 -12.01 1.92
C ASP A 163 -11.54 -11.30 2.58
N ILE A 164 -11.48 -11.26 3.92
CA ILE A 164 -10.29 -10.76 4.63
C ILE A 164 -9.08 -11.68 4.44
N GLY A 165 -7.89 -11.07 4.37
CA GLY A 165 -6.62 -11.80 4.32
C GLY A 165 -6.35 -12.60 5.59
N ASN A 166 -5.62 -13.70 5.47
CA ASN A 166 -5.37 -14.64 6.57
C ASN A 166 -4.65 -14.03 7.79
N SER A 167 -3.91 -12.95 7.60
CA SER A 167 -3.21 -12.23 8.67
C SER A 167 -4.08 -11.18 9.36
N ALA A 168 -5.16 -10.71 8.70
CA ALA A 168 -5.94 -9.56 9.16
C ALA A 168 -7.04 -9.98 10.14
N ALA A 169 -7.26 -9.13 11.15
CA ALA A 169 -8.42 -9.19 12.04
C ALA A 169 -9.60 -8.37 11.50
N ARG A 170 -9.32 -7.26 10.81
CA ARG A 170 -10.30 -6.44 10.09
C ARG A 170 -9.63 -5.68 8.95
N THR A 171 -10.32 -5.54 7.83
CA THR A 171 -9.83 -4.82 6.65
C THR A 171 -10.92 -3.95 6.07
N PHE A 172 -10.56 -2.72 5.71
CA PHE A 172 -11.37 -1.85 4.87
C PHE A 172 -10.71 -1.68 3.52
N ASP A 173 -11.48 -1.89 2.45
CA ASP A 173 -11.02 -1.60 1.09
C ASP A 173 -11.65 -0.31 0.59
N ILE A 174 -10.85 0.50 -0.10
CA ILE A 174 -11.30 1.68 -0.83
C ILE A 174 -11.29 1.31 -2.31
N GLU A 175 -12.45 1.41 -2.94
CA GLU A 175 -12.58 1.17 -4.37
C GLU A 175 -12.97 2.44 -5.11
N VAL A 176 -12.29 2.71 -6.22
CA VAL A 176 -12.57 3.83 -7.12
C VAL A 176 -13.28 3.32 -8.36
N TYR A 177 -14.33 4.02 -8.79
CA TYR A 177 -15.01 3.73 -10.04
C TYR A 177 -14.15 4.16 -11.24
N SER A 178 -13.97 3.25 -12.19
CA SER A 178 -13.14 3.43 -13.38
C SER A 178 -14.03 3.36 -14.63
N PRO A 179 -14.40 4.51 -15.24
CA PRO A 179 -15.42 4.56 -16.29
C PRO A 179 -15.07 3.82 -17.59
N GLY A 180 -13.79 3.69 -17.93
CA GLY A 180 -13.34 3.04 -19.15
C GLY A 180 -13.50 1.53 -19.13
N VAL A 181 -13.56 0.94 -17.94
CA VAL A 181 -13.81 -0.50 -17.74
C VAL A 181 -15.14 -0.80 -17.05
N ASP A 182 -15.88 0.24 -16.64
CA ASP A 182 -17.17 0.16 -15.93
C ASP A 182 -17.11 -0.74 -14.68
N GLN A 183 -16.11 -0.51 -13.83
CA GLN A 183 -15.87 -1.31 -12.63
C GLN A 183 -15.40 -0.46 -11.45
N TRP A 184 -15.62 -0.99 -10.24
CA TRP A 184 -14.98 -0.53 -9.02
C TRP A 184 -13.63 -1.22 -8.89
N LEU A 185 -12.56 -0.44 -8.76
CA LEU A 185 -11.19 -0.94 -8.63
C LEU A 185 -10.69 -0.65 -7.22
N GLU A 186 -10.31 -1.69 -6.48
CA GLU A 186 -9.66 -1.56 -5.18
C GLU A 186 -8.33 -0.80 -5.32
N VAL A 187 -8.24 0.41 -4.78
CA VAL A 187 -7.05 1.28 -4.82
C VAL A 187 -6.33 1.34 -3.49
N SER A 188 -6.98 0.88 -2.42
CA SER A 188 -6.38 0.75 -1.11
C SER A 188 -7.03 -0.39 -0.33
N SER A 189 -6.20 -1.04 0.50
CA SER A 189 -6.63 -1.97 1.52
C SER A 189 -5.96 -1.57 2.83
N VAL A 190 -6.76 -1.43 3.88
CA VAL A 190 -6.38 -0.88 5.19
C VAL A 190 -6.70 -1.91 6.26
N SER A 191 -5.67 -2.58 6.77
CA SER A 191 -5.82 -3.75 7.64
C SER A 191 -5.26 -3.54 9.03
N TRP A 192 -5.98 -4.10 10.00
CA TRP A 192 -5.50 -4.31 11.36
C TRP A 192 -5.22 -5.80 11.56
N PHE A 193 -3.99 -6.15 11.94
CA PHE A 193 -3.55 -7.54 12.06
C PHE A 193 -3.61 -8.10 13.49
N GLY A 194 -4.04 -7.30 14.46
CA GLY A 194 -3.86 -7.61 15.87
C GLY A 194 -2.39 -7.94 16.16
N GLU A 195 -2.17 -9.03 16.91
CA GLU A 195 -0.83 -9.51 17.25
C GLU A 195 -0.24 -10.46 16.19
N TYR A 196 -0.95 -10.78 15.11
CA TYR A 196 -0.59 -11.88 14.20
C TYR A 196 0.84 -11.77 13.67
N GLN A 197 1.16 -10.59 13.11
CA GLN A 197 2.48 -10.34 12.53
C GLN A 197 3.51 -10.12 13.63
N ALA A 198 3.15 -9.38 14.68
CA ALA A 198 4.02 -9.09 15.80
C ALA A 198 4.53 -10.36 16.50
N ARG A 199 3.67 -11.38 16.67
CA ARG A 199 4.08 -12.69 17.22
C ARG A 199 5.11 -13.40 16.35
N ARG A 200 4.95 -13.32 15.03
CA ARG A 200 5.85 -13.97 14.05
C ARG A 200 7.18 -13.23 13.91
N ALA A 201 7.16 -11.91 14.07
CA ALA A 201 8.32 -11.04 14.05
C ALA A 201 8.98 -10.86 15.44
N ASN A 202 8.44 -11.49 16.49
CA ASN A 202 8.85 -11.31 17.88
C ASN A 202 8.88 -9.82 18.32
N LEU A 203 7.94 -9.04 17.80
CA LEU A 203 7.77 -7.61 18.13
C LEU A 203 7.01 -7.46 19.43
N ARG A 204 7.65 -6.82 20.41
CA ARG A 204 7.08 -6.61 21.73
C ARG A 204 7.25 -5.17 22.17
N TYR A 205 6.48 -4.79 23.18
CA TYR A 205 6.68 -3.53 23.88
C TYR A 205 6.75 -3.77 25.39
N LYS A 206 7.34 -2.82 26.12
CA LYS A 206 7.41 -2.85 27.57
C LYS A 206 6.39 -1.86 28.15
N PRO A 207 5.31 -2.34 28.78
CA PRO A 207 4.34 -1.47 29.43
C PRO A 207 4.97 -0.64 30.56
N GLU A 208 4.56 0.61 30.70
CA GLU A 208 5.01 1.50 31.76
C GLU A 208 4.58 0.95 33.14
N GLY A 209 5.54 0.81 34.06
CA GLY A 209 5.29 0.21 35.38
C GLY A 209 5.05 -1.30 35.40
N GLY A 210 5.03 -1.96 34.23
CA GLY A 210 4.81 -3.40 34.10
C GLY A 210 6.05 -4.26 34.40
N LYS A 211 5.84 -5.45 34.96
CA LYS A 211 6.87 -6.50 35.10
C LYS A 211 6.82 -7.46 33.92
N GLY A 212 7.22 -7.02 32.73
CA GLY A 212 7.25 -7.89 31.55
C GLY A 212 7.22 -7.13 30.23
N THR A 213 6.98 -7.88 29.16
CA THR A 213 6.75 -7.36 27.81
C THR A 213 5.45 -7.90 27.28
N GLU A 214 4.73 -7.09 26.51
CA GLU A 214 3.52 -7.46 25.80
C GLU A 214 3.75 -7.45 24.29
N VAL A 215 2.87 -8.10 23.53
CA VAL A 215 2.95 -8.12 22.06
C VAL A 215 2.23 -6.89 21.53
N LEU A 216 2.86 -6.18 20.58
CA LEU A 216 2.25 -5.02 19.95
C LEU A 216 1.24 -5.42 18.88
N HIS A 217 0.41 -4.47 18.45
CA HIS A 217 -0.42 -4.61 17.25
C HIS A 217 0.26 -3.99 16.04
N THR A 218 0.03 -4.55 14.87
CA THR A 218 0.43 -3.96 13.58
C THR A 218 -0.78 -3.58 12.74
N LEU A 219 -0.65 -2.49 12.00
CA LEU A 219 -1.65 -1.97 11.07
C LEU A 219 -0.97 -1.47 9.82
N ASN A 220 -1.63 -1.59 8.67
CA ASN A 220 -1.15 -1.00 7.42
C ASN A 220 -2.27 -0.39 6.60
N GLY A 221 -1.88 0.41 5.61
CA GLY A 221 -2.76 0.93 4.58
C GLY A 221 -1.99 1.28 3.32
N SER A 222 -2.63 1.06 2.17
CA SER A 222 -2.09 1.56 0.91
C SER A 222 -2.44 3.04 0.78
N ALA A 223 -1.45 3.92 0.92
CA ALA A 223 -1.60 5.36 0.78
C ALA A 223 -1.23 5.89 -0.62
N LEU A 224 -0.96 4.98 -1.57
CA LEU A 224 -1.96 4.53 -2.55
C LEU A 224 -1.36 3.46 -3.49
N ALA A 225 -2.20 2.57 -4.03
CA ALA A 225 -1.78 1.65 -5.09
C ALA A 225 -1.80 2.36 -6.46
N VAL A 226 -0.61 2.71 -6.99
CA VAL A 226 -0.46 3.65 -8.11
C VAL A 226 -1.13 3.21 -9.42
N PRO A 227 -1.07 1.93 -9.88
CA PRO A 227 -1.60 1.58 -11.19
C PRO A 227 -3.10 1.81 -11.35
N ARG A 228 -3.89 1.43 -10.33
CA ARG A 228 -5.35 1.55 -10.38
C ARG A 228 -5.80 3.00 -10.21
N VAL A 229 -5.12 3.78 -9.37
CA VAL A 229 -5.37 5.24 -9.27
C VAL A 229 -4.98 5.96 -10.55
N TRP A 230 -3.85 5.60 -11.17
CA TRP A 230 -3.45 6.14 -12.47
C TRP A 230 -4.52 5.87 -13.53
N ALA A 231 -5.03 4.63 -13.60
CA ALA A 231 -6.08 4.25 -14.54
C ALA A 231 -7.36 5.06 -14.32
N ALA A 232 -7.81 5.15 -13.07
CA ALA A 232 -8.99 5.93 -12.70
C ALA A 232 -8.86 7.41 -13.05
N ILE A 233 -7.69 8.03 -12.83
CA ILE A 233 -7.44 9.43 -13.22
C ILE A 233 -7.53 9.59 -14.73
N VAL A 234 -6.86 8.72 -15.49
CA VAL A 234 -6.85 8.81 -16.96
C VAL A 234 -8.25 8.65 -17.54
N GLU A 235 -9.05 7.74 -17.01
CA GLU A 235 -10.41 7.49 -17.48
C GLU A 235 -11.38 8.60 -17.06
N THR A 236 -11.29 9.06 -15.81
CA THR A 236 -12.20 10.09 -15.25
C THR A 236 -11.94 11.47 -15.85
N TYR A 237 -10.67 11.84 -16.05
CA TYR A 237 -10.29 13.18 -16.49
C TYR A 237 -10.06 13.30 -18.00
N ARG A 238 -10.39 12.26 -18.78
CA ARG A 238 -10.30 12.28 -20.23
C ARG A 238 -11.25 13.33 -20.83
N GLN A 239 -10.71 14.17 -21.70
CA GLN A 239 -11.43 15.23 -22.40
C GLN A 239 -11.93 14.76 -23.78
N PRO A 240 -12.89 15.48 -24.41
CA PRO A 240 -13.39 15.13 -25.74
C PRO A 240 -12.32 15.04 -26.84
N ASP A 241 -11.25 15.85 -26.74
CA ASP A 241 -10.11 15.84 -27.66
C ASP A 241 -9.11 14.70 -27.40
N GLY A 242 -9.37 13.87 -26.38
CA GLY A 242 -8.52 12.76 -25.97
C GLY A 242 -7.37 13.12 -25.04
N SER A 243 -7.19 14.40 -24.70
CA SER A 243 -6.26 14.80 -23.63
C SER A 243 -6.79 14.39 -22.26
N ILE A 244 -5.93 14.41 -21.24
CA ILE A 244 -6.32 14.12 -19.85
C ILE A 244 -6.04 15.37 -19.02
N LYS A 245 -7.06 15.95 -18.41
CA LYS A 245 -6.89 17.07 -17.47
C LYS A 245 -6.14 16.55 -16.23
N ILE A 246 -5.11 17.27 -15.79
CA ILE A 246 -4.39 16.89 -14.57
C ILE A 246 -5.19 17.41 -13.35
N PRO A 247 -5.49 16.55 -12.34
CA PRO A 247 -6.10 16.98 -11.09
C PRO A 247 -5.28 18.07 -10.39
N GLU A 248 -5.93 19.02 -9.73
CA GLU A 248 -5.27 20.20 -9.15
C GLU A 248 -4.15 19.84 -8.15
N LEU A 249 -4.38 18.83 -7.31
CA LEU A 249 -3.39 18.29 -6.36
C LEU A 249 -2.09 17.82 -7.03
N LEU A 250 -2.15 17.40 -8.29
CA LEU A 250 -1.00 16.85 -9.01
C LEU A 250 -0.23 17.91 -9.78
N LEU A 251 -0.79 19.12 -9.98
CA LEU A 251 -0.14 20.19 -10.75
C LEU A 251 1.28 20.53 -10.25
N PRO A 252 1.55 20.65 -8.94
CA PRO A 252 2.90 20.94 -8.44
C PRO A 252 3.95 19.89 -8.86
N TYR A 253 3.53 18.65 -9.08
CA TYR A 253 4.41 17.52 -9.39
C TYR A 253 4.60 17.28 -10.90
N MET A 254 3.81 17.98 -11.73
CA MET A 254 3.71 17.75 -13.17
C MET A 254 4.52 18.75 -14.03
N ARG A 255 5.50 19.45 -13.43
CA ARG A 255 6.47 20.31 -14.12
C ARG A 255 5.81 21.40 -14.99
N GLY A 256 4.75 22.02 -14.48
CA GLY A 256 4.00 23.07 -15.16
C GLY A 256 2.99 22.57 -16.20
N ALA A 257 2.88 21.26 -16.44
CA ALA A 257 1.81 20.71 -17.27
C ALA A 257 0.47 20.78 -16.54
N THR A 258 -0.57 21.22 -17.25
CA THR A 258 -1.96 21.24 -16.78
C THR A 258 -2.83 20.16 -17.42
N ALA A 259 -2.32 19.51 -18.47
CA ALA A 259 -2.93 18.37 -19.15
C ALA A 259 -1.87 17.41 -19.70
N ILE A 260 -2.25 16.15 -19.88
CA ILE A 260 -1.50 15.13 -20.63
C ILE A 260 -2.02 15.11 -22.06
N SER A 261 -1.13 15.28 -23.04
CA SER A 261 -1.52 15.38 -24.46
C SER A 261 -2.01 14.04 -25.02
N ALA A 262 -2.97 14.10 -25.95
CA ALA A 262 -3.41 12.93 -26.71
C ALA A 262 -2.30 12.45 -27.66
N GLY A 263 -1.89 11.19 -27.56
CA GLY A 263 -1.13 10.49 -28.61
C GLY A 263 0.39 10.67 -28.63
N VAL A 264 1.10 10.25 -27.57
CA VAL A 264 2.57 10.18 -27.59
C VAL A 264 3.15 8.94 -26.92
#